data_AF-A0A7T8QSG3-F1
#
_entry.id   AF-A0A7T8QSG3-F1
#
_cell.length_a   1.000
_cell.length_b   1.000
_cell.length_c   1.000
_cell.angle_alpha   90.00
_cell.angle_beta   90.00
_cell.angle_gamma   90.00
#
_symmetry.space_group_name_H-M   'P 1'
#
loop_
_entity.id
_entity.type
_entity.pdbx_description
1 polymer ?
#
loop_
_entity_poly.entity_id
_entity_poly.type
_entity_poly.pdbx_seq_one_letter_code
_entity_poly.pdbx_strand_id
1 'polypeptide(L)'
;MERDRRVHVSTYLGAGKTPTEIAKQLNLARSIIYRINKKLDINQGVERKSGSGGKYKLKPQLICDMIQRAPTINMRAHAKDLGVMR
;
A
#
# COMPACT_ATOMS: atom_id res chain seq x y z
N MET A 1 6.06 -6.31 12.31
CA MET A 1 6.05 -7.79 12.21
C MET A 1 6.07 -8.33 10.78
N GLU A 2 5.08 -8.10 9.91
CA GLU A 2 5.06 -8.76 8.57
C GLU A 2 6.04 -8.15 7.55
N ARG A 3 6.40 -6.87 7.70
CA ARG A 3 7.46 -6.23 6.90
C ARG A 3 8.83 -6.83 7.23
N ASP A 4 9.12 -6.99 8.52
CA ASP A 4 10.38 -7.52 9.04
C ASP A 4 10.66 -8.93 8.54
N ARG A 5 9.62 -9.79 8.50
CA ARG A 5 9.74 -11.14 7.92
C ARG A 5 10.15 -11.12 6.45
N ARG A 6 9.62 -10.19 5.64
CA ARG A 6 9.98 -10.08 4.22
C ARG A 6 11.38 -9.54 4.01
N VAL A 7 11.78 -8.57 4.83
CA VAL A 7 13.16 -8.07 4.84
C VAL A 7 14.12 -9.21 5.13
N HIS A 8 13.86 -9.99 6.19
CA HIS A 8 14.71 -11.13 6.56
C HIS A 8 14.78 -12.21 5.47
N VAL A 9 13.64 -12.60 4.89
CA VAL A 9 13.62 -13.53 3.76
C VAL A 9 14.43 -12.97 2.58
N SER A 10 14.27 -11.68 2.24
CA SER A 10 15.03 -11.03 1.16
C SER A 10 16.54 -11.04 1.43
N THR A 11 16.98 -10.74 2.66
CA THR A 11 18.41 -10.78 3.02
C THR A 11 18.98 -12.20 2.93
N TYR A 12 18.24 -13.23 3.37
CA TYR A 12 18.73 -14.60 3.28
C TYR A 12 18.76 -15.13 1.84
N LEU A 13 17.81 -14.72 1.00
CA LEU A 13 17.83 -15.02 -0.43
C LEU A 13 19.02 -14.33 -1.12
N GLY A 14 19.31 -13.07 -0.78
CA GLY A 14 20.49 -12.35 -1.26
C GLY A 14 21.82 -12.97 -0.80
N ALA A 15 21.82 -13.62 0.35
CA ALA A 15 22.95 -14.40 0.86
C ALA A 15 23.08 -15.80 0.25
N GLY A 16 22.25 -16.15 -0.74
CA GLY A 16 22.32 -17.44 -1.46
C GLY A 16 21.74 -18.64 -0.69
N LYS A 17 21.02 -18.43 0.41
CA LYS A 17 20.42 -19.54 1.17
C LYS A 17 19.26 -20.17 0.42
N THR A 18 19.09 -21.47 0.59
CA THR A 18 17.98 -22.20 -0.03
C THR A 18 16.65 -21.89 0.71
N PRO A 19 15.50 -21.96 0.02
CA PRO A 19 14.20 -21.76 0.65
C PRO A 19 13.92 -22.72 1.83
N THR A 20 14.54 -23.90 1.83
CA THR A 20 14.40 -24.90 2.91
C THR A 20 15.11 -24.45 4.18
N GLU A 21 16.31 -23.88 4.06
CA GLU A 21 17.08 -23.37 5.20
C GLU A 21 16.41 -22.13 5.81
N ILE A 22 15.92 -21.23 4.96
CA ILE A 22 15.19 -20.02 5.38
C ILE A 22 13.92 -20.41 6.15
N ALA A 23 13.20 -21.45 5.70
CA ALA A 23 12.00 -21.95 6.38
C ALA A 23 12.31 -22.42 7.81
N LYS A 24 13.42 -23.16 7.98
CA LYS A 24 13.87 -23.63 9.29
C LYS A 24 14.31 -22.47 10.19
N GLN A 25 15.07 -21.51 9.66
CA GLN A 25 15.61 -20.40 10.45
C GLN A 25 14.53 -19.40 10.90
N LEU A 26 13.57 -19.10 10.03
CA LEU A 26 12.51 -18.13 10.32
C LEU A 26 11.22 -18.76 10.86
N ASN A 27 11.19 -20.09 10.99
CA ASN A 27 10.00 -20.88 11.32
C ASN A 27 8.78 -20.49 10.45
N LEU A 28 9.00 -20.45 9.13
CA LEU A 28 8.00 -20.07 8.14
C LEU A 28 7.73 -21.23 7.19
N ALA A 29 6.47 -21.35 6.74
CA ALA A 29 6.14 -22.29 5.67
C ALA A 29 6.88 -21.93 4.37
N ARG A 30 7.41 -22.93 3.67
CA ARG A 30 8.13 -22.74 2.38
C ARG A 30 7.29 -21.99 1.35
N SER A 31 5.96 -22.19 1.35
CA SER A 31 5.02 -21.47 0.49
C SER A 31 5.05 -19.95 0.68
N ILE A 32 5.31 -19.46 1.89
CA ILE A 32 5.46 -18.03 2.19
C ILE A 32 6.73 -17.51 1.54
N ILE A 33 7.84 -18.25 1.64
CA ILE A 33 9.14 -17.86 1.06
C ILE A 33 9.05 -17.77 -0.46
N TYR A 34 8.46 -18.78 -1.12
CA TYR A 34 8.26 -18.74 -2.57
C TYR A 34 7.38 -17.57 -3.01
N ARG A 35 6.32 -17.26 -2.25
CA ARG A 35 5.46 -16.10 -2.52
C ARG A 35 6.21 -14.77 -2.37
N ILE A 36 7.09 -14.68 -1.39
CA ILE A 36 7.93 -13.49 -1.18
C ILE A 36 8.94 -13.37 -2.32
N ASN A 37 9.65 -14.44 -2.67
CA ASN A 37 10.62 -14.45 -3.76
C ASN A 37 9.98 -13.97 -5.08
N LYS A 38 8.85 -14.59 -5.46
CA LYS A 38 8.08 -14.18 -6.64
C LYS A 38 7.65 -12.71 -6.60
N LYS A 39 7.34 -12.17 -5.41
CA LYS A 39 6.96 -10.76 -5.25
C LYS A 39 8.16 -9.81 -5.34
N LEU A 40 9.33 -10.23 -4.87
CA LEU A 40 10.58 -9.46 -5.00
C LEU A 40 10.95 -9.33 -6.48
N ASP A 41 10.85 -10.42 -7.25
CA ASP A 41 11.10 -10.42 -8.70
C ASP A 41 10.16 -9.45 -9.44
N ILE A 42 8.87 -9.44 -9.10
CA ILE A 42 7.86 -8.62 -9.80
C ILE A 42 7.95 -7.13 -9.42
N ASN A 43 8.22 -6.82 -8.15
CA ASN A 43 8.12 -5.44 -7.64
C ASN A 43 9.49 -4.75 -7.45
N GLN A 44 10.60 -5.46 -7.70
CA GLN A 44 11.96 -4.98 -7.42
C GLN A 44 12.15 -4.46 -5.99
N GLY A 45 11.38 -4.98 -5.03
CA GLY A 45 11.39 -4.42 -3.67
C GLY A 45 10.55 -5.17 -2.66
N VAL A 46 10.90 -4.98 -1.38
CA VAL A 46 10.25 -5.61 -0.22
C VAL A 46 8.92 -4.93 0.13
N GLU A 47 8.69 -3.73 -0.40
CA GLU A 47 7.50 -2.94 -0.14
C GLU A 47 6.24 -3.59 -0.74
N ARG A 48 5.10 -3.38 -0.08
CA ARG A 48 3.81 -3.72 -0.72
C ARG A 48 3.51 -2.64 -1.74
N LYS A 49 2.96 -3.03 -2.90
CA LYS A 49 2.21 -2.07 -3.71
C LYS A 49 1.14 -1.43 -2.82
N SER A 50 1.09 -0.10 -2.80
CA SER A 50 -0.04 0.64 -2.25
C SER A 50 -1.30 0.05 -2.89
N GLY A 51 -2.24 -0.39 -2.05
CA GLY A 51 -3.51 -0.91 -2.55
C GLY A 51 -4.13 0.14 -3.46
N SER A 52 -4.80 -0.31 -4.52
CA SER A 52 -5.67 0.60 -5.27
C SER A 52 -6.80 1.00 -4.32
N GLY A 53 -6.61 2.11 -3.60
CA GLY A 53 -7.66 2.74 -2.84
C GLY A 53 -8.86 2.98 -3.76
N GLY A 54 -10.07 2.95 -3.19
CA GLY A 54 -11.27 3.27 -3.94
C GLY A 54 -11.09 4.60 -4.67
N LYS A 55 -11.59 4.67 -5.92
CA LYS A 55 -11.54 5.93 -6.68
C LYS A 55 -12.22 7.02 -5.85
N TYR A 56 -11.52 8.13 -5.62
CA TYR A 56 -12.10 9.29 -4.96
C TYR A 56 -13.29 9.78 -5.78
N LYS A 57 -14.43 10.03 -5.13
CA LYS A 57 -15.62 10.61 -5.78
C LYS A 57 -15.34 12.01 -6.32
N LEU A 58 -14.40 12.74 -5.69
CA LEU A 58 -14.02 14.09 -6.05
C LEU A 58 -12.49 14.21 -6.14
N LYS A 59 -12.03 15.08 -7.04
CA LYS A 59 -10.61 15.45 -7.12
C LYS A 59 -10.29 16.44 -5.99
N PRO A 60 -9.17 16.29 -5.27
CA PRO A 60 -8.77 17.24 -4.22
C PRO A 60 -8.69 18.69 -4.70
N GLN A 61 -8.20 18.90 -5.93
CA GLN A 61 -8.09 20.23 -6.54
C GLN A 61 -9.43 20.98 -6.57
N LEU A 62 -10.51 20.27 -6.89
CA LEU A 62 -11.84 20.84 -7.02
C LEU A 62 -12.39 21.32 -5.66
N ILE A 63 -12.02 20.63 -4.57
CA ILE A 63 -12.35 21.06 -3.20
C ILE A 63 -11.59 22.34 -2.86
N CYS A 64 -10.28 22.40 -3.17
CA CYS A 64 -9.46 23.59 -2.94
C CYS A 64 -10.00 24.81 -3.70
N ASP A 65 -10.34 24.65 -4.98
CA ASP A 65 -10.86 25.73 -5.82
C ASP A 65 -12.19 26.29 -5.28
N MET A 66 -13.07 25.43 -4.75
CA MET A 66 -14.33 25.87 -4.14
C MET A 66 -14.14 26.66 -2.85
N ILE A 67 -13.25 26.20 -1.98
CA ILE A 67 -12.91 26.91 -0.74
C ILE A 67 -12.32 28.29 -1.07
N GLN A 68 -11.48 28.38 -2.10
CA GLN A 68 -10.90 29.65 -2.53
C GLN A 68 -11.93 30.60 -3.16
N ARG A 69 -12.87 30.09 -3.97
CA ARG A 69 -13.90 30.92 -4.61
C ARG A 69 -14.93 31.48 -3.62
N ALA A 70 -15.25 30.72 -2.58
CA ALA A 70 -16.24 31.13 -1.58
C ALA A 70 -15.83 30.68 -0.17
N PRO A 71 -14.87 31.39 0.46
CA PRO A 71 -14.30 31.02 1.75
C PRO A 71 -15.27 31.20 2.92
N THR A 72 -16.30 32.02 2.73
CA THR A 72 -17.35 32.28 3.73
C THR A 72 -18.45 31.21 3.73
N ILE A 73 -18.51 30.37 2.70
CA ILE A 73 -19.51 29.29 2.61
C ILE A 73 -19.07 28.11 3.48
N ASN A 74 -20.00 27.60 4.28
CA ASN A 74 -19.72 26.46 5.15
C ASN A 74 -19.48 25.16 4.35
N MET A 75 -18.68 24.25 4.91
CA MET A 75 -18.32 22.99 4.23
C MET A 75 -19.53 22.11 3.90
N ARG A 76 -20.64 22.26 4.65
CA ARG A 76 -21.88 21.52 4.39
C ARG A 76 -22.55 21.97 3.08
N ALA A 77 -22.60 23.27 2.82
CA ALA A 77 -23.13 23.83 1.58
C ALA A 77 -22.29 23.39 0.38
N HIS A 78 -20.96 23.48 0.50
CA HIS A 78 -20.04 22.93 -0.52
C HIS A 78 -20.29 21.43 -0.78
N ALA A 79 -20.49 20.63 0.25
CA ALA A 79 -20.76 19.19 0.11
C ALA A 79 -22.11 18.88 -0.58
N LYS A 80 -23.11 19.75 -0.40
CA LYS A 80 -24.42 19.66 -1.07
C LYS A 80 -24.29 20.02 -2.55
N ASP A 81 -23.57 21.10 -2.87
CA ASP A 81 -23.32 21.52 -4.26
C ASP A 81 -22.53 20.47 -5.04
N LEU A 82 -21.62 19.76 -4.35
CA LEU A 82 -20.84 18.67 -4.92
C LEU A 82 -21.60 17.34 -5.03
N GLY A 83 -22.86 17.28 -4.59
CA GLY A 83 -23.67 16.06 -4.60
C GLY A 83 -23.11 14.92 -3.73
N VAL A 84 -22.22 15.24 -2.79
CA VAL A 84 -21.63 14.27 -1.85
C VAL A 84 -22.55 14.04 -0.66
N MET A 85 -23.37 15.03 -0.33
CA MET A 85 -24.33 15.03 0.78
C MET A 85 -25.74 15.35 0.24
N ARG A 86 -26.76 14.60 0.71
CA ARG A 86 -28.18 14.88 0.45
C ARG A 86 -28.75 15.79 1.52
#